data_AF-A0A1C6C1T7-F1
#
_entry.id   AF-A0A1C6C1T7-F1
#
_cell.length_a   1.000
_cell.length_b   1.000
_cell.length_c   1.000
_cell.angle_alpha   90.00
_cell.angle_beta   90.00
_cell.angle_gamma   90.00
#
_symmetry.space_group_name_H-M   'P 1'
#
loop_
_entity.id
_entity.type
_entity.pdbx_description
1 polymer ?
#
loop_
_entity_poly.entity_id
_entity_poly.type
_entity_poly.pdbx_seq_one_letter_code
_entity_poly.pdbx_strand_id
1 'polypeptide(L)'
;MEDTERGREELLDYLADRSGCAYLSDLRLPSVADRLGQVLRDAPRGVWAPEAWQEAASYITGEGSGAGEAEARDILLAWCRDCGSRYGKH
;
A
#
# COMPACT_ATOMS: atom_id res chain seq x y z
N MET A 1 -12.81 18.20 5.51
CA MET A 1 -12.26 17.12 4.64
C MET A 1 -10.84 16.78 5.07
N GLU A 2 -10.52 16.82 6.38
CA GLU A 2 -9.15 16.59 6.89
C GLU A 2 -8.98 15.19 7.49
N ASP A 3 -10.06 14.55 7.94
CA ASP A 3 -10.01 13.21 8.55
C ASP A 3 -9.53 12.11 7.58
N THR A 4 -9.86 12.23 6.30
CA THR A 4 -9.49 11.23 5.28
C THR A 4 -8.01 11.30 4.90
N GLU A 5 -7.47 12.51 4.79
CA GLU A 5 -6.04 12.74 4.49
C GLU A 5 -5.17 12.23 5.63
N ARG A 6 -5.56 12.54 6.88
CA ARG A 6 -4.86 12.02 8.06
C ARG A 6 -4.87 10.50 8.11
N GLY A 7 -6.01 9.87 7.82
CA GLY A 7 -6.12 8.41 7.79
C GLY A 7 -5.25 7.76 6.69
N ARG A 8 -5.10 8.41 5.53
CA ARG A 8 -4.22 7.91 4.45
C ARG A 8 -2.74 7.99 4.86
N GLU A 9 -2.33 9.08 5.51
CA GLU A 9 -0.96 9.27 5.97
C GLU A 9 -0.62 8.26 7.05
N GLU A 10 -1.52 8.04 8.02
CA GLU A 10 -1.35 7.01 9.06
C GLU A 10 -1.24 5.60 8.47
N LEU A 11 -2.01 5.28 7.43
CA LEU A 11 -1.91 4.00 6.73
C LEU A 11 -0.56 3.87 5.99
N LEU A 12 -0.16 4.88 5.22
CA LEU A 12 1.10 4.87 4.49
C LEU A 12 2.30 4.78 5.44
N ASP A 13 2.26 5.50 6.57
CA ASP A 13 3.29 5.47 7.61
C ASP A 13 3.38 4.08 8.24
N TYR A 14 2.24 3.47 8.60
CA TYR A 14 2.19 2.09 9.07
C TYR A 14 2.80 1.11 8.06
N LEU A 15 2.45 1.25 6.77
CA LEU A 15 3.00 0.39 5.73
C LEU A 15 4.51 0.59 5.56
N ALA A 16 5.00 1.82 5.63
CA ALA A 16 6.40 2.17 5.51
C ALA A 16 7.23 1.62 6.69
N ASP A 17 6.82 1.90 7.92
CA ASP A 17 7.47 1.42 9.14
C ASP A 17 7.62 -0.10 9.14
N ARG A 18 6.51 -0.81 8.88
CA ARG A 18 6.47 -2.28 8.91
C ARG A 18 7.23 -2.92 7.75
N SER A 19 7.37 -2.21 6.62
CA SER A 19 8.17 -2.69 5.48
C SER A 19 9.66 -2.34 5.61
N GLY A 20 10.03 -1.52 6.61
CA GLY A 20 11.40 -1.02 6.80
C GLY A 20 11.78 0.07 5.80
N CYS A 21 10.80 0.84 5.32
CA CYS A 21 11.01 1.99 4.46
C CYS A 21 11.33 3.23 5.31
N ALA A 22 12.29 4.05 4.87
CA ALA A 22 12.60 5.31 5.54
C ALA A 22 11.67 6.44 5.08
N TYR A 23 11.13 6.34 3.86
CA TYR A 23 10.24 7.33 3.27
C TYR A 23 8.99 6.67 2.68
N LEU A 24 7.84 7.36 2.75
CA LEU A 24 6.59 6.90 2.12
C LEU A 24 6.76 6.65 0.61
N SER A 25 7.60 7.45 -0.04
CA SER A 25 7.91 7.29 -1.45
C SER A 25 8.57 5.96 -1.79
N ASP A 26 9.26 5.32 -0.82
CA ASP A 26 9.93 4.04 -1.01
C ASP A 26 8.92 2.90 -1.17
N LEU A 27 7.67 3.05 -0.70
CA LEU A 27 6.60 2.06 -0.89
C LEU A 27 6.31 1.78 -2.38
N ARG A 28 6.70 2.69 -3.27
CA ARG A 28 6.59 2.56 -4.72
C ARG A 28 7.76 1.79 -5.35
N LEU A 29 8.76 1.42 -4.57
CA LEU A 29 9.94 0.73 -5.08
C LEU A 29 9.71 -0.78 -5.17
N PRO A 30 10.16 -1.43 -6.25
CA PRO A 30 10.05 -2.88 -6.39
C PRO A 30 10.79 -3.66 -5.29
N SER A 31 11.86 -3.08 -4.74
CA SER A 31 12.68 -3.69 -3.68
C SER A 31 11.92 -3.91 -2.37
N VAL A 32 10.84 -3.17 -2.13
CA VAL A 32 10.02 -3.28 -0.91
C VAL A 32 8.73 -4.04 -1.14
N ALA A 33 8.37 -4.33 -2.41
CA ALA A 33 7.12 -4.98 -2.79
C ALA A 33 6.87 -6.31 -2.05
N ASP A 34 7.91 -7.13 -1.85
CA ASP A 34 7.77 -8.42 -1.17
C ASP A 34 7.39 -8.25 0.31
N ARG A 35 8.08 -7.32 1.01
CA ARG A 35 7.80 -6.99 2.42
C ARG A 35 6.46 -6.30 2.56
N LEU A 36 6.18 -5.33 1.69
CA LEU A 36 4.91 -4.63 1.64
C LEU A 36 3.76 -5.61 1.46
N GLY A 37 3.90 -6.61 0.57
CA GLY A 37 2.92 -7.67 0.39
C GLY A 37 2.66 -8.52 1.64
N GLN A 38 3.66 -8.72 2.50
CA GLN A 38 3.50 -9.39 3.79
C GLN A 38 2.77 -8.48 4.79
N VAL A 39 3.22 -7.24 4.94
CA VAL A 39 2.59 -6.23 5.81
C VAL A 39 1.12 -6.04 5.44
N LEU A 40 0.83 -5.94 4.14
CA LEU A 40 -0.53 -5.84 3.62
C LEU A 40 -1.36 -7.05 3.99
N ARG A 41 -0.82 -8.27 4.10
CA ARG A 41 -1.56 -9.47 4.53
C ARG A 41 -1.78 -9.51 6.04
N ASP A 42 -0.88 -8.93 6.82
CA ASP A 42 -0.98 -8.88 8.28
C ASP A 42 -1.70 -7.61 8.81
N ALA A 43 -1.95 -6.62 7.94
CA ALA A 43 -2.60 -5.38 8.32
C ALA A 43 -4.00 -5.63 8.92
N PRO A 44 -4.32 -5.01 10.09
CA PRO A 44 -5.60 -5.17 10.73
C PRO A 44 -6.73 -4.54 9.90
N ARG A 45 -7.87 -5.22 9.84
CA ARG A 45 -9.06 -4.79 9.09
C ARG A 45 -9.88 -3.81 9.93
N GLY A 46 -10.49 -2.80 9.30
CA GLY A 46 -11.38 -1.85 9.98
C GLY A 46 -10.69 -0.86 10.93
N VAL A 47 -9.36 -0.75 10.90
CA VAL A 47 -8.61 0.30 11.61
C VAL A 47 -8.63 1.60 10.81
N TRP A 48 -8.41 1.51 9.50
CA TRP A 48 -8.45 2.65 8.60
C TRP A 48 -9.72 2.66 7.77
N ALA A 49 -10.18 3.85 7.42
CA ALA A 49 -11.33 4.03 6.55
C ALA A 49 -11.06 3.44 5.14
N PRO A 50 -12.08 2.93 4.44
CA PRO A 50 -11.94 2.44 3.08
C PRO A 50 -11.30 3.46 2.12
N GLU A 51 -11.61 4.74 2.30
CA GLU A 51 -11.08 5.86 1.51
C GLU A 51 -9.56 6.04 1.71
N ALA A 52 -9.05 5.80 2.92
CA ALA A 52 -7.61 5.85 3.19
C ALA A 52 -6.86 4.75 2.42
N TRP A 53 -7.44 3.55 2.37
CA TRP A 53 -6.91 2.45 1.57
C TRP A 53 -6.94 2.75 0.08
N GLN A 54 -8.02 3.38 -0.38
CA GLN A 54 -8.14 3.81 -1.77
C GLN A 54 -7.05 4.82 -2.13
N GLU A 55 -6.90 5.89 -1.36
CA GLU A 55 -5.89 6.91 -1.60
C GLU A 55 -4.47 6.34 -1.55
N ALA A 56 -4.18 5.46 -0.57
CA ALA A 56 -2.90 4.78 -0.46
C ALA A 56 -2.61 3.87 -1.65
N ALA A 57 -3.61 3.13 -2.14
CA ALA A 57 -3.48 2.31 -3.34
C ALA A 57 -3.14 3.17 -4.57
N SER A 58 -3.91 4.24 -4.81
CA SER A 58 -3.63 5.18 -5.90
C SER A 58 -2.24 5.81 -5.80
N TYR A 59 -1.81 6.16 -4.58
CA TYR A 59 -0.49 6.73 -4.36
C TYR A 59 0.65 5.75 -4.68
N ILE A 60 0.51 4.48 -4.27
CA ILE A 60 1.56 3.46 -4.41
C ILE A 60 1.60 2.90 -5.84
N THR A 61 0.44 2.53 -6.39
CA THR A 61 0.37 1.88 -7.71
C THR A 61 0.37 2.90 -8.85
N GLY A 62 -0.05 4.14 -8.59
CA GLY A 62 -0.31 5.14 -9.62
C GLY A 62 -1.56 4.83 -10.47
N GLU A 63 -2.28 3.75 -10.17
CA GLU A 63 -3.50 3.33 -10.85
C GLU A 63 -4.72 3.57 -9.96
N GLY A 64 -5.91 3.61 -10.56
CA GLY A 64 -7.15 3.88 -9.83
C GLY A 64 -7.37 2.88 -8.68
N SER A 65 -7.87 3.39 -7.56
CA SER A 65 -8.23 2.61 -6.40
C SER A 65 -9.62 1.98 -6.57
N GLY A 66 -9.75 0.70 -6.22
CA GLY A 66 -11.06 0.01 -6.20
C GLY A 66 -12.04 0.62 -5.20
N ALA A 67 -13.29 0.17 -5.20
CA ALA A 67 -14.36 0.63 -4.31
C ALA A 67 -14.31 -0.07 -2.93
N GLY A 68 -13.25 0.20 -2.15
CA GLY A 68 -13.20 -0.14 -0.71
C GLY A 68 -11.88 -0.72 -0.22
N GLU A 69 -11.80 -1.00 1.08
CA GLU A 69 -10.61 -1.58 1.74
C GLU A 69 -10.14 -2.87 1.05
N ALA A 70 -11.06 -3.82 0.82
CA ALA A 70 -10.71 -5.13 0.30
C ALA A 70 -10.16 -5.07 -1.13
N GLU A 71 -10.79 -4.27 -2.01
CA GLU A 71 -10.34 -4.11 -3.39
C GLU A 71 -9.04 -3.32 -3.49
N ALA A 72 -8.90 -2.23 -2.73
CA ALA A 72 -7.65 -1.46 -2.68
C ALA A 72 -6.47 -2.32 -2.19
N ARG A 73 -6.72 -3.18 -1.19
CA ARG A 73 -5.72 -4.14 -0.68
C ARG A 73 -5.37 -5.20 -1.72
N ASP A 74 -6.35 -5.71 -2.48
CA ASP A 74 -6.08 -6.68 -3.55
C ASP A 74 -5.24 -6.05 -4.68
N ILE A 75 -5.55 -4.82 -5.07
CA ILE A 75 -4.76 -4.03 -6.04
C ILE A 75 -3.33 -3.86 -5.56
N LEU A 76 -3.12 -3.46 -4.31
CA LEU A 76 -1.78 -3.32 -3.73
C LEU A 76 -1.02 -4.66 -3.70
N LEU A 77 -1.69 -5.75 -3.36
CA LEU A 77 -1.10 -7.09 -3.38
C LEU A 77 -0.75 -7.55 -4.80
N ALA A 78 -1.59 -7.23 -5.79
CA ALA A 78 -1.33 -7.50 -7.19
C ALA A 78 -0.13 -6.70 -7.68
N TRP A 79 -0.05 -5.41 -7.35
CA TRP A 79 1.11 -4.56 -7.65
C TRP A 79 2.39 -5.13 -7.04
N CYS A 80 2.34 -5.61 -5.79
CA CYS A 80 3.52 -6.21 -5.14
C CYS A 80 4.02 -7.44 -5.93
N ARG A 81 3.11 -8.28 -6.42
CA ARG A 81 3.44 -9.47 -7.23
C ARG A 81 3.99 -9.08 -8.60
N ASP A 82 3.38 -8.09 -9.24
CA ASP A 82 3.79 -7.62 -10.56
C ASP A 82 5.15 -6.92 -10.55
N CYS A 83 5.41 -6.06 -9.55
CA CYS A 83 6.74 -5.47 -9.34
C CYS A 83 7.81 -6.55 -9.08
N GLY A 84 7.50 -7.56 -8.26
CA GLY A 84 8.41 -8.70 -8.09
C GLY A 84 8.75 -9.42 -9.39
N SER A 85 7.77 -9.55 -10.30
CA SER A 85 7.94 -10.20 -11.61
C SER A 85 8.69 -9.34 -12.63
N ARG A 86 8.46 -8.02 -12.64
CA ARG A 86 9.10 -7.07 -13.59
C ARG A 86 10.56 -6.79 -13.27
N TYR A 87 10.93 -6.84 -11.99
CA TYR A 87 12.28 -6.52 -11.52
C TYR A 87 13.06 -7.75 -11.00
N GLY A 88 12.41 -8.91 -10.90
CA GLY A 88 13.02 -10.21 -10.58
C GLY A 88 13.62 -10.91 -11.80
N LYS A 89 14.67 -10.33 -12.38
CA LYS A 89 15.66 -11.07 -13.20
C LYS A 89 17.03 -10.39 -13.09
N HIS A 90 17.77 -10.76 -12.06
CA HIS A 90 19.23 -10.59 -12.03
C HIS A 90 19.87 -11.93 -11.71
#